data_AF-A0A317GFG0-F1
#
_entry.id   AF-A0A317GFG0-F1
#
_cell.length_a   1.000
_cell.length_b   1.000
_cell.length_c   1.000
_cell.angle_alpha   90.00
_cell.angle_beta   90.00
_cell.angle_gamma   90.00
#
_symmetry.space_group_name_H-M   'P 1'
#
loop_
_entity.id
_entity.type
_entity.pdbx_description
1 polymer ?
#
loop_
_entity_poly.entity_id
_entity_poly.type
_entity_poly.pdbx_seq_one_letter_code
_entity_poly.pdbx_strand_id
1 'polypeptide(L)'
;MTEKKDECGVKYTLDILEDRWQPRIIFWLGFRPFTIEELHQLLPELTDVALKEKITSLQNLRIVNPVVDEENKYSLTDDGNDLRNDDIWLPNFLEEQIKFMKNKNAICVCCSYSRIDEKSNEILKPVIAKKVITSKDMQAVDYVGTLTGVYDQSKYGKVYLKEELNSLLDDYAFFIDVINLEGVAYGNPKILAKYRLRKGSMTNNKKKLIKKHYLFYKNVLNQNLFKSIYSTTKWGITGFFKYYSK
;
A
#
# COMPACT_ATOMS: atom_id res chain seq x y z
N MET A 1 -19.93 10.42 32.13
CA MET A 1 -19.46 11.50 31.25
C MET A 1 -18.10 11.10 30.73
N THR A 2 -18.07 10.42 29.59
CA THR A 2 -16.86 9.94 28.92
C THR A 2 -16.33 11.06 28.02
N GLU A 3 -15.16 11.60 28.37
CA GLU A 3 -14.45 12.52 27.50
C GLU A 3 -13.93 11.78 26.26
N LYS A 4 -14.34 12.27 25.10
CA LYS A 4 -13.83 11.90 23.78
C LYS A 4 -12.33 12.20 23.70
N LYS A 5 -11.53 11.23 23.29
CA LYS A 5 -10.24 11.47 22.65
C LYS A 5 -10.29 10.91 21.23
N ASP A 6 -10.15 11.82 20.28
CA ASP A 6 -9.88 11.57 18.86
C ASP A 6 -8.51 10.87 18.68
N GLU A 7 -8.39 9.62 19.13
CA GLU A 7 -7.29 8.72 18.77
C GLU A 7 -7.65 8.00 17.46
N CYS A 8 -7.88 8.78 16.41
CA CYS A 8 -7.99 8.23 15.07
C CYS A 8 -6.57 8.08 14.52
N GLY A 9 -6.22 6.89 14.01
CA GLY A 9 -4.92 6.65 13.35
C GLY A 9 -4.60 7.65 12.22
N VAL A 10 -5.62 8.31 11.67
CA VAL A 10 -5.45 9.41 10.70
C VAL A 10 -4.69 10.60 11.29
N LYS A 11 -4.96 10.99 12.54
CA LYS A 11 -4.24 12.10 13.20
C LYS A 11 -2.77 11.75 13.41
N TYR A 12 -2.50 10.53 13.86
CA TYR A 12 -1.15 9.99 14.00
C TYR A 12 -0.38 10.00 12.67
N THR A 13 -1.02 9.57 11.59
CA THR A 13 -0.43 9.58 10.25
C THR A 13 -0.18 11.00 9.74
N LEU A 14 -1.11 11.95 9.98
CA LEU A 14 -0.93 13.35 9.59
C LEU A 14 0.22 14.00 10.36
N ASP A 15 0.31 13.78 11.68
CA ASP A 15 1.37 14.32 12.52
C ASP A 15 2.77 13.90 12.02
N ILE A 16 2.91 12.70 11.44
CA ILE A 16 4.17 12.18 10.87
C ILE A 16 4.40 12.63 9.43
N LEU A 17 3.36 12.59 8.58
CA LEU A 17 3.51 12.80 7.13
C LEU A 17 3.46 14.27 6.71
N GLU A 18 2.82 15.14 7.49
CA GLU A 18 2.85 16.59 7.24
C GLU A 18 4.23 17.20 7.54
N ASP A 19 5.00 16.55 8.42
CA ASP A 19 6.37 16.96 8.71
C ASP A 19 7.32 16.54 7.59
N ARG A 20 8.06 17.50 7.02
CA ARG A 20 9.03 17.23 5.94
C ARG A 20 10.18 16.31 6.38
N TRP A 21 10.52 16.29 7.67
CA TRP A 21 11.76 15.72 8.19
C TRP A 21 11.57 14.38 8.87
N GLN A 22 10.47 14.16 9.58
CA GLN A 22 10.18 12.89 10.25
C GLN A 22 10.20 11.68 9.32
N PRO A 23 9.56 11.69 8.13
CA PRO A 23 9.66 10.58 7.18
C PRO A 23 11.09 10.33 6.71
N ARG A 24 11.91 11.38 6.57
CA ARG A 24 13.33 11.26 6.17
C ARG A 24 14.19 10.65 7.28
N ILE A 25 13.94 11.02 8.54
CA ILE A 25 14.63 10.45 9.71
C ILE A 25 14.28 8.97 9.85
N ILE A 26 12.98 8.63 9.77
CA ILE A 26 12.50 7.23 9.79
C ILE A 26 13.16 6.41 8.67
N PHE A 27 13.21 6.97 7.46
CA PHE A 27 13.86 6.34 6.32
C PHE A 27 15.32 5.97 6.61
N TRP A 28 16.12 6.90 7.15
CA TRP A 28 17.52 6.63 7.47
C TRP A 28 17.68 5.62 8.60
N LEU A 29 16.97 5.79 9.71
CA LEU A 29 17.01 4.85 10.85
C LEU A 29 16.58 3.43 10.47
N GLY A 30 15.85 3.26 9.37
CA GLY A 30 15.51 1.96 8.79
C GLY A 30 16.68 1.22 8.11
N PHE A 31 17.82 1.85 7.85
CA PHE A 31 18.99 1.14 7.28
C PHE A 31 19.85 0.50 8.35
N ARG A 32 20.12 1.25 9.43
CA ARG A 32 20.89 0.85 10.60
C ARG A 32 20.68 1.87 11.72
N PRO A 33 21.09 1.58 12.96
CA PRO A 33 21.17 2.59 13.99
C PRO A 33 22.19 3.68 13.63
N PHE A 34 21.88 4.94 13.95
CA PHE A 34 22.74 6.11 13.66
C PHE A 34 22.90 7.00 14.89
N THR A 35 24.06 7.65 15.03
CA THR A 35 24.24 8.74 16.01
C THR A 35 23.59 10.03 15.51
N ILE A 36 23.44 11.03 16.39
CA ILE A 36 22.90 12.33 16.01
C ILE A 36 23.78 13.03 14.95
N GLU A 37 25.10 12.88 15.06
CA GLU A 37 26.06 13.47 14.12
C GLU A 37 25.97 12.81 12.74
N GLU A 38 25.83 11.48 12.70
CA GLU A 38 25.66 10.76 11.44
C GLU A 38 24.33 11.13 10.76
N LEU A 39 23.24 11.27 11.53
CA LEU A 39 21.95 11.73 11.00
C LEU A 39 22.04 13.17 10.47
N HIS A 40 22.77 14.05 11.15
CA HIS A 40 22.98 15.42 10.68
C HIS A 40 23.77 15.46 9.37
N GLN A 41 24.78 14.60 9.20
CA GLN A 41 25.51 14.47 7.93
C GLN A 41 24.61 14.02 6.76
N LEU A 42 23.62 13.17 7.04
CA LEU A 42 22.66 12.68 6.04
C LEU A 42 21.53 13.69 5.76
N LEU A 43 21.28 14.61 6.69
CA LEU A 43 20.23 15.63 6.63
C LEU A 43 20.81 17.03 6.96
N PRO A 44 21.78 17.53 6.17
CA PRO A 44 22.54 18.74 6.51
C PRO A 44 21.70 20.02 6.55
N GLU A 45 20.52 19.99 5.91
CA GLU A 45 19.53 21.08 5.91
C GLU A 45 18.76 21.19 7.25
N LEU A 46 18.87 20.21 8.15
CA LEU A 46 18.17 20.16 9.43
C LEU A 46 19.12 20.46 10.58
N THR A 47 18.90 21.58 11.29
CA THR A 47 19.70 21.97 12.46
C THR A 47 19.66 20.91 13.56
N ASP A 48 20.73 20.77 14.34
CA ASP A 48 20.80 19.80 15.45
C ASP A 48 19.67 19.93 16.46
N VAL A 49 19.24 21.16 16.76
CA VAL A 49 18.11 21.44 17.67
C VAL A 49 16.83 20.85 17.10
N ALA A 50 16.50 21.20 15.85
CA ALA A 50 15.32 20.67 15.16
C ALA A 50 15.39 19.15 14.98
N LEU A 51 16.56 18.58 14.67
CA LEU A 51 16.74 17.13 14.54
C LEU A 51 16.42 16.42 15.86
N LYS A 52 16.92 16.93 17.00
CA LYS A 52 16.59 16.39 18.33
C LYS A 52 15.11 16.50 18.64
N GLU A 53 14.47 17.63 18.34
CA GLU A 53 13.02 17.79 18.53
C GLU A 53 12.21 16.78 17.71
N LYS A 54 12.59 16.54 16.45
CA LYS A 54 11.93 15.53 15.60
C LYS A 54 12.15 14.12 16.11
N ILE A 55 13.35 13.78 16.56
CA ILE A 55 13.62 12.49 17.21
C ILE A 55 12.78 12.33 18.47
N THR A 56 12.71 13.32 19.35
CA THR A 56 11.88 13.27 20.56
C THR A 56 10.40 13.09 20.22
N SER A 57 9.91 13.77 19.18
CA SER A 57 8.55 13.56 18.69
C SER A 57 8.35 12.12 18.20
N LEU A 58 9.28 11.56 17.42
CA LEU A 58 9.23 10.17 16.95
C LEU A 58 9.33 9.15 18.11
N GLN A 59 10.08 9.46 19.17
CA GLN A 59 10.14 8.64 20.38
C GLN A 59 8.79 8.62 21.12
N ASN A 60 8.12 9.77 21.24
CA ASN A 60 6.78 9.86 21.83
C ASN A 60 5.74 9.06 21.04
N LEU A 61 5.92 8.99 19.71
CA LEU A 61 5.10 8.18 18.81
C LEU A 61 5.50 6.69 18.79
N ARG A 62 6.49 6.29 19.61
CA ARG A 62 7.06 4.94 19.69
C ARG A 62 7.65 4.44 18.38
N ILE A 63 8.11 5.33 17.49
CA ILE A 63 8.72 4.97 16.20
C ILE A 63 10.23 4.78 16.34
N VAL A 64 10.85 5.59 17.21
CA VAL A 64 12.29 5.56 17.51
C VAL A 64 12.46 5.12 18.97
N ASN A 65 13.54 4.40 19.26
CA ASN A 65 13.88 3.94 20.61
C ASN A 65 13.81 5.09 21.64
N PRO A 66 13.11 4.91 22.77
CA PRO A 66 12.89 6.00 23.75
C PRO A 66 14.16 6.39 24.49
N VAL A 67 15.16 5.51 24.53
CA VAL A 67 16.48 5.73 25.14
C VAL A 67 17.53 5.37 24.10
N VAL A 68 18.54 6.23 23.98
CA VAL A 68 19.70 5.99 23.13
C VAL A 68 20.43 4.75 23.63
N ASP A 69 20.88 3.87 22.74
CA ASP A 69 21.60 2.66 23.15
C ASP A 69 23.00 2.99 23.75
N GLU A 70 23.71 1.96 24.22
CA GLU A 70 25.05 2.11 24.82
C GLU A 70 26.07 2.76 23.86
N GLU A 71 25.80 2.74 22.55
CA GLU A 71 26.64 3.33 21.50
C GLU A 71 26.20 4.74 21.09
N ASN A 72 25.26 5.36 21.82
CA ASN A 72 24.62 6.64 21.49
C ASN A 72 23.91 6.65 20.12
N LYS A 73 23.33 5.52 19.69
CA LYS A 73 22.56 5.43 18.45
C LYS A 73 21.05 5.41 18.68
N TYR A 74 20.37 6.01 17.72
CA TYR A 74 18.94 5.91 17.53
C TYR A 74 18.63 4.76 16.57
N SER A 75 17.56 4.03 16.84
CA SER A 75 17.08 2.90 16.03
C SER A 75 15.56 2.90 15.99
N LEU A 76 14.99 2.28 14.95
CA LEU A 76 13.55 2.08 14.88
C LEU A 76 13.11 1.02 15.88
N THR A 77 11.98 1.27 16.54
CA THR A 77 11.23 0.26 17.31
C THR A 77 10.54 -0.73 16.36
N ASP A 78 9.85 -1.74 16.89
CA ASP A 78 9.01 -2.62 16.07
C ASP A 78 7.94 -1.83 15.28
N ASP A 79 7.26 -0.89 15.93
CA ASP A 79 6.26 0.00 15.30
C ASP A 79 6.89 0.89 14.21
N GLY A 80 8.11 1.40 14.45
CA GLY A 80 8.85 2.18 13.45
C GLY A 80 9.34 1.33 12.29
N ASN A 81 9.73 0.09 12.56
CA ASN A 81 10.07 -0.87 11.51
C ASN A 81 8.85 -1.25 10.68
N ASP A 82 7.64 -1.31 11.27
CA ASP A 82 6.42 -1.54 10.51
C ASP A 82 6.13 -0.43 9.50
N LEU A 83 6.39 0.84 9.83
CA LEU A 83 6.34 1.97 8.88
C LEU A 83 7.34 1.83 7.73
N ARG A 84 8.52 1.23 7.95
CA ARG A 84 9.50 0.92 6.90
C ARG A 84 9.02 -0.22 5.99
N ASN A 85 8.20 -1.11 6.52
CA ASN A 85 7.78 -2.35 5.85
C ASN A 85 6.60 -2.15 4.89
N ASP A 86 6.12 -0.92 4.73
CA ASP A 86 5.06 -0.58 3.78
C ASP A 86 5.57 -0.38 2.35
N ASP A 87 4.60 -0.27 1.44
CA ASP A 87 4.80 0.04 0.04
C ASP A 87 5.27 1.49 -0.17
N ILE A 88 5.95 1.75 -1.29
CA ILE A 88 6.53 3.07 -1.58
C ILE A 88 5.80 3.73 -2.75
N TRP A 89 5.35 4.97 -2.58
CA TRP A 89 4.98 5.85 -3.69
C TRP A 89 6.19 6.63 -4.20
N LEU A 90 6.34 6.73 -5.52
CA LEU A 90 7.31 7.65 -6.11
C LEU A 90 6.84 9.10 -5.89
N PRO A 91 7.76 10.08 -5.81
CA PRO A 91 7.41 11.47 -5.49
C PRO A 91 6.33 12.09 -6.39
N ASN A 92 6.25 11.64 -7.65
CA ASN A 92 5.29 12.12 -8.64
C ASN A 92 3.99 11.29 -8.71
N PHE A 93 3.75 10.34 -7.80
CA PHE A 93 2.60 9.42 -7.85
C PHE A 93 1.26 10.16 -7.95
N LEU A 94 0.95 11.05 -6.99
CA LEU A 94 -0.34 11.73 -6.93
C LEU A 94 -0.53 12.67 -8.12
N GLU A 95 0.50 13.46 -8.46
CA GLU A 95 0.46 14.39 -9.58
C GLU A 95 0.14 13.66 -10.90
N GLU A 96 0.86 12.57 -11.18
CA GLU A 96 0.68 11.79 -12.41
C GLU A 96 -0.65 11.04 -12.44
N GLN A 97 -1.12 10.51 -11.30
CA GLN A 97 -2.43 9.85 -11.22
C GLN A 97 -3.58 10.83 -11.41
N ILE A 98 -3.56 11.98 -10.75
CA ILE A 98 -4.61 13.01 -10.89
C ILE A 98 -4.62 13.56 -12.32
N LYS A 99 -3.44 13.83 -12.90
CA LYS A 99 -3.32 14.27 -14.29
C LYS A 99 -3.88 13.22 -15.26
N PHE A 100 -3.53 11.94 -15.06
CA PHE A 100 -4.02 10.84 -15.89
C PHE A 100 -5.54 10.65 -15.77
N MET A 101 -6.08 10.73 -14.55
CA MET A 101 -7.51 10.66 -14.26
C MET A 101 -8.29 11.75 -15.00
N LYS A 102 -7.85 13.00 -14.92
CA LYS A 102 -8.43 14.13 -15.65
C LYS A 102 -8.36 13.94 -17.16
N ASN A 103 -7.20 13.54 -17.67
CA ASN A 103 -7.01 13.30 -19.12
C ASN A 103 -7.91 12.18 -19.67
N LYS A 104 -8.26 11.20 -18.83
CA LYS A 104 -9.18 10.11 -19.19
C LYS A 104 -10.64 10.44 -18.90
N ASN A 105 -10.93 11.55 -18.22
CA ASN A 105 -12.23 11.87 -17.68
C ASN A 105 -12.84 10.65 -16.92
N ALA A 106 -12.03 10.05 -16.06
CA ALA A 106 -12.35 8.81 -15.37
C ALA A 106 -12.50 9.03 -13.87
N ILE A 107 -13.34 8.23 -13.20
CA ILE A 107 -13.46 8.27 -11.74
C ILE A 107 -12.47 7.35 -11.04
N CYS A 108 -11.86 6.41 -11.75
CA CYS A 108 -10.96 5.41 -11.17
C CYS A 108 -9.78 5.15 -12.11
N VAL A 109 -8.58 5.26 -11.57
CA VAL A 109 -7.32 4.95 -12.27
C VAL A 109 -6.41 4.14 -11.37
N CYS A 110 -5.48 3.42 -11.99
CA CYS A 110 -4.39 2.76 -11.27
C CYS A 110 -3.08 2.95 -12.04
N CYS A 111 -1.95 2.61 -11.44
CA CYS A 111 -0.63 2.70 -12.08
C CYS A 111 0.10 1.37 -12.14
N SER A 112 1.17 1.33 -12.94
CA SER A 112 2.13 0.24 -12.89
C SER A 112 3.01 0.38 -11.64
N TYR A 113 3.59 -0.72 -11.17
CA TYR A 113 4.42 -0.71 -9.97
C TYR A 113 5.57 -1.72 -10.07
N SER A 114 6.72 -1.37 -9.49
CA SER A 114 7.84 -2.27 -9.31
C SER A 114 7.61 -3.15 -8.09
N ARG A 115 8.34 -4.27 -8.00
CA ARG A 115 8.29 -5.17 -6.85
C ARG A 115 9.65 -5.15 -6.16
N ILE A 116 9.67 -5.04 -4.85
CA ILE A 116 10.89 -4.93 -4.05
C ILE A 116 10.90 -5.93 -2.89
N ASP A 117 12.08 -6.35 -2.44
CA ASP A 117 12.24 -7.14 -1.23
C ASP A 117 12.20 -6.27 0.05
N GLU A 118 12.34 -6.88 1.22
CA GLU A 118 12.42 -6.20 2.53
C GLU A 118 13.62 -5.24 2.67
N LYS A 119 14.61 -5.34 1.78
CA LYS A 119 15.78 -4.47 1.72
C LYS A 119 15.66 -3.41 0.62
N SER A 120 14.49 -3.30 -0.01
CA SER A 120 14.19 -2.37 -1.10
C SER A 120 14.95 -2.64 -2.40
N ASN A 121 15.52 -3.84 -2.57
CA ASN A 121 16.08 -4.27 -3.85
C ASN A 121 14.95 -4.64 -4.80
N GLU A 122 15.06 -4.25 -6.07
CA GLU A 122 14.09 -4.68 -7.08
C GLU A 122 14.14 -6.19 -7.28
N ILE A 123 12.96 -6.81 -7.21
CA ILE A 123 12.77 -8.24 -7.41
C ILE A 123 11.63 -8.45 -8.39
N LEU A 124 11.79 -9.42 -9.30
CA LEU A 124 10.82 -9.71 -10.36
C LEU A 124 10.62 -8.53 -11.34
N LYS A 125 9.89 -8.77 -12.43
CA LYS A 125 9.51 -7.71 -13.38
C LYS A 125 8.50 -6.73 -12.75
N PRO A 126 8.40 -5.48 -13.19
CA PRO A 126 7.27 -4.62 -12.80
C PRO A 126 5.92 -5.22 -13.22
N VAL A 127 4.87 -4.93 -12.46
CA VAL A 127 3.49 -5.22 -12.85
C VAL A 127 2.99 -4.05 -13.68
N ILE A 128 2.71 -4.31 -14.96
CA ILE A 128 2.20 -3.30 -15.88
C ILE A 128 0.67 -3.24 -15.77
N ALA A 129 0.15 -2.04 -15.51
CA ALA A 129 -1.28 -1.81 -15.41
C ALA A 129 -1.98 -2.08 -16.75
N LYS A 130 -3.12 -2.78 -16.68
CA LYS A 130 -3.97 -3.01 -17.86
C LYS A 130 -4.55 -1.66 -18.31
N LYS A 131 -4.37 -1.31 -19.59
CA LYS A 131 -4.76 0.01 -20.13
C LYS A 131 -6.21 0.40 -19.86
N VAL A 132 -7.13 -0.56 -19.99
CA VAL A 132 -8.56 -0.41 -19.72
C VAL A 132 -9.00 -1.60 -18.89
N ILE A 133 -9.63 -1.35 -17.75
CA ILE A 133 -10.12 -2.36 -16.81
C ILE A 133 -11.63 -2.19 -16.74
N THR A 134 -12.37 -3.16 -17.26
CA THR A 134 -13.84 -3.13 -17.22
C THR A 134 -14.36 -3.88 -16.00
N SER A 135 -15.62 -3.64 -15.61
CA SER A 135 -16.29 -4.47 -14.59
C SER A 135 -16.25 -5.97 -14.92
N LYS A 136 -16.25 -6.33 -16.22
CA LYS A 136 -16.14 -7.72 -16.66
C LYS A 136 -14.75 -8.30 -16.40
N ASP A 137 -13.70 -7.51 -16.56
CA ASP A 137 -12.33 -7.94 -16.26
C ASP A 137 -12.18 -8.30 -14.78
N MET A 138 -12.80 -7.51 -13.90
CA MET A 138 -12.77 -7.68 -12.44
C MET A 138 -13.62 -8.84 -11.93
N GLN A 139 -14.29 -9.63 -12.79
CA GLN A 139 -15.11 -10.77 -12.32
C GLN A 139 -14.29 -12.00 -11.91
N ALA A 140 -13.02 -12.06 -12.28
CA ALA A 140 -12.17 -13.22 -12.05
C ALA A 140 -10.75 -12.88 -11.61
N VAL A 141 -10.22 -11.72 -11.98
CA VAL A 141 -8.86 -11.33 -11.63
C VAL A 141 -8.88 -9.89 -11.19
N ASP A 142 -8.19 -9.62 -10.09
CA ASP A 142 -7.93 -8.24 -9.67
C ASP A 142 -6.82 -7.62 -10.54
N TYR A 143 -7.16 -6.49 -11.14
CA TYR A 143 -6.27 -5.69 -11.98
C TYR A 143 -5.84 -4.38 -11.32
N VAL A 144 -6.34 -4.06 -10.13
CA VAL A 144 -5.97 -2.85 -9.39
C VAL A 144 -5.18 -3.27 -8.16
N GLY A 145 -3.88 -2.97 -8.14
CA GLY A 145 -3.09 -3.12 -6.91
C GLY A 145 -3.53 -2.04 -5.93
N THR A 146 -3.82 -2.40 -4.68
CA THR A 146 -4.38 -1.49 -3.68
C THR A 146 -3.53 -0.25 -3.45
N LEU A 147 -2.20 -0.37 -3.46
CA LEU A 147 -1.28 0.77 -3.39
C LEU A 147 -1.35 1.72 -4.59
N THR A 148 -1.93 1.31 -5.71
CA THR A 148 -1.88 2.04 -6.98
C THR A 148 -3.18 2.73 -7.35
N GLY A 149 -4.29 2.33 -6.74
CA GLY A 149 -5.62 2.81 -7.10
C GLY A 149 -5.89 4.22 -6.59
N VAL A 150 -6.41 5.08 -7.45
CA VAL A 150 -6.93 6.40 -7.08
C VAL A 150 -8.34 6.52 -7.63
N TYR A 151 -9.29 6.91 -6.79
CA TYR A 151 -10.68 7.13 -7.20
C TYR A 151 -11.18 8.51 -6.78
N ASP A 152 -12.04 9.10 -7.61
CA ASP A 152 -12.70 10.37 -7.34
C ASP A 152 -14.10 10.12 -6.75
N GLN A 153 -14.27 10.54 -5.49
CA GLN A 153 -15.54 10.46 -4.77
C GLN A 153 -16.50 11.63 -5.08
N SER A 154 -16.08 12.64 -5.83
CA SER A 154 -16.86 13.87 -6.04
C SER A 154 -18.21 13.61 -6.71
N LYS A 155 -18.27 12.61 -7.60
CA LYS A 155 -19.46 12.29 -8.39
C LYS A 155 -20.44 11.32 -7.70
N TYR A 156 -19.92 10.30 -7.01
CA TYR A 156 -20.73 9.20 -6.46
C TYR A 156 -20.65 9.07 -4.94
N GLY A 157 -19.87 9.92 -4.27
CA GLY A 157 -19.62 9.83 -2.84
C GLY A 157 -18.62 8.72 -2.49
N LYS A 158 -18.56 8.41 -1.19
CA LYS A 158 -17.63 7.42 -0.62
C LYS A 158 -18.13 6.00 -0.85
N VAL A 159 -17.25 5.16 -1.39
CA VAL A 159 -17.38 3.70 -1.32
C VAL A 159 -16.62 3.24 -0.08
N TYR A 160 -17.17 2.27 0.66
CA TYR A 160 -16.56 1.74 1.87
C TYR A 160 -16.07 0.30 1.65
N LEU A 161 -15.04 -0.08 2.39
CA LEU A 161 -14.59 -1.46 2.46
C LEU A 161 -15.67 -2.33 3.13
N LYS A 162 -15.75 -3.59 2.70
CA LYS A 162 -16.68 -4.58 3.26
C LYS A 162 -16.06 -5.24 4.48
N GLU A 163 -16.37 -4.70 5.67
CA GLU A 163 -15.82 -5.17 6.95
C GLU A 163 -16.05 -6.68 7.17
N GLU A 164 -17.17 -7.22 6.65
CA GLU A 164 -17.51 -8.65 6.74
C GLU A 164 -16.48 -9.58 6.07
N LEU A 165 -15.57 -9.06 5.24
CA LEU A 165 -14.50 -9.81 4.60
C LEU A 165 -13.24 -9.95 5.46
N ASN A 166 -13.16 -9.28 6.62
CA ASN A 166 -12.04 -9.33 7.57
C ASN A 166 -10.67 -9.14 6.87
N SER A 167 -10.51 -8.04 6.14
CA SER A 167 -9.25 -7.64 5.47
C SER A 167 -8.73 -8.60 4.39
N LEU A 168 -9.53 -9.59 3.98
CA LEU A 168 -9.16 -10.54 2.94
C LEU A 168 -10.09 -10.36 1.74
N LEU A 169 -9.53 -9.82 0.65
CA LEU A 169 -10.25 -9.48 -0.59
C LEU A 169 -11.28 -8.33 -0.42
N ASP A 170 -11.21 -7.60 0.69
CA ASP A 170 -12.00 -6.38 0.90
C ASP A 170 -11.57 -5.26 -0.04
N ASP A 171 -10.27 -5.14 -0.29
CA ASP A 171 -9.69 -4.29 -1.32
C ASP A 171 -10.19 -4.64 -2.73
N TYR A 172 -10.19 -5.93 -3.08
CA TYR A 172 -10.71 -6.40 -4.36
C TYR A 172 -12.21 -6.11 -4.49
N ALA A 173 -13.00 -6.35 -3.43
CA ALA A 173 -14.42 -6.00 -3.41
C ALA A 173 -14.65 -4.50 -3.56
N PHE A 174 -13.84 -3.68 -2.90
CA PHE A 174 -13.89 -2.23 -2.99
C PHE A 174 -13.64 -1.74 -4.42
N PHE A 175 -12.59 -2.22 -5.09
CA PHE A 175 -12.34 -1.80 -6.47
C PHE A 175 -13.38 -2.33 -7.46
N ILE A 176 -14.00 -3.49 -7.20
CA ILE A 176 -15.16 -3.95 -7.97
C ILE A 176 -16.30 -2.93 -7.84
N ASP A 177 -16.65 -2.51 -6.62
CA ASP A 177 -17.73 -1.58 -6.38
C ASP A 177 -17.43 -0.20 -7.00
N VAL A 178 -16.21 0.31 -6.85
CA VAL A 178 -15.77 1.56 -7.49
C VAL A 178 -15.84 1.48 -9.02
N ILE A 179 -15.32 0.41 -9.64
CA ILE A 179 -15.32 0.26 -11.10
C ILE A 179 -16.75 0.11 -11.63
N ASN A 180 -17.66 -0.51 -10.88
CA ASN A 180 -19.05 -0.68 -11.28
C ASN A 180 -19.84 0.63 -11.38
N LEU A 181 -19.39 1.72 -10.74
CA LEU A 181 -20.05 3.02 -10.82
C LEU A 181 -20.07 3.59 -12.25
N GLU A 182 -19.02 3.36 -13.04
CA GLU A 182 -18.88 3.81 -14.44
C GLU A 182 -18.61 2.65 -15.42
N GLY A 183 -18.50 1.43 -14.92
CA GLY A 183 -18.18 0.23 -15.67
C GLY A 183 -16.71 0.12 -16.10
N VAL A 184 -15.85 1.09 -15.77
CA VAL A 184 -14.48 1.19 -16.28
C VAL A 184 -13.51 1.92 -15.34
N ALA A 185 -12.26 1.46 -15.32
CA ALA A 185 -11.08 2.16 -14.83
C ALA A 185 -9.95 2.12 -15.86
N TYR A 186 -8.96 2.99 -15.70
CA TYR A 186 -7.83 3.11 -16.63
C TYR A 186 -6.48 2.91 -15.95
N GLY A 187 -5.63 2.10 -16.57
CA GLY A 187 -4.26 1.87 -16.10
C GLY A 187 -3.28 2.85 -16.71
N ASN A 188 -2.61 3.64 -15.87
CA ASN A 188 -1.45 4.44 -16.21
C ASN A 188 -0.23 3.50 -16.38
N PRO A 189 0.40 3.47 -17.57
CA PRO A 189 1.54 2.58 -17.81
C PRO A 189 2.82 3.01 -17.07
N LYS A 190 2.86 4.22 -16.48
CA LYS A 190 4.00 4.67 -15.67
C LYS A 190 4.11 3.84 -14.40
N ILE A 191 5.34 3.46 -14.06
CA ILE A 191 5.68 2.91 -12.76
C ILE A 191 5.71 4.07 -11.77
N LEU A 192 4.79 4.10 -10.82
CA LEU A 192 4.65 5.19 -9.85
C LEU A 192 4.68 4.70 -8.39
N ALA A 193 4.77 3.38 -8.18
CA ALA A 193 4.84 2.79 -6.85
C ALA A 193 5.76 1.56 -6.84
N LYS A 194 6.18 1.14 -5.64
CA LYS A 194 6.96 -0.07 -5.39
C LYS A 194 6.26 -0.91 -4.32
N TYR A 195 5.87 -2.13 -4.69
CA TYR A 195 5.22 -3.10 -3.81
C TYR A 195 6.24 -3.97 -3.10
N ARG A 196 6.19 -4.05 -1.77
CA ARG A 196 7.15 -4.80 -0.96
C ARG A 196 6.68 -6.23 -0.69
N LEU A 197 7.42 -7.21 -1.20
CA LEU A 197 7.18 -8.63 -0.95
C LEU A 197 7.95 -9.10 0.28
N ARG A 198 7.23 -9.55 1.32
CA ARG A 198 7.80 -10.09 2.55
C ARG A 198 8.08 -11.60 2.45
N LYS A 199 9.14 -12.08 3.08
CA LYS A 199 9.41 -13.53 3.16
C LYS A 199 8.39 -14.18 4.08
N GLY A 200 7.61 -15.14 3.55
CA GLY A 200 6.58 -15.88 4.31
C GLY A 200 5.14 -15.42 4.08
N SER A 201 4.89 -14.23 3.52
CA SER A 201 3.53 -13.78 3.14
C SER A 201 2.90 -14.66 2.04
N MET A 202 3.74 -15.30 1.21
CA MET A 202 3.30 -16.11 0.09
C MET A 202 2.96 -17.57 0.43
N THR A 203 3.24 -18.06 1.64
CA THR A 203 3.07 -19.49 1.90
C THR A 203 2.83 -19.80 3.35
N ASN A 204 1.63 -20.32 3.64
CA ASN A 204 1.49 -21.48 4.53
C ASN A 204 0.21 -22.28 4.30
N ASN A 205 -0.78 -21.79 3.52
CA ASN A 205 -1.92 -22.64 3.16
C ASN A 205 -2.59 -22.26 1.82
N LYS A 206 -1.99 -22.66 0.69
CA LYS A 206 -2.55 -22.46 -0.67
C LYS A 206 -3.99 -22.97 -0.79
N LYS A 207 -4.33 -24.06 -0.10
CA LYS A 207 -5.71 -24.60 -0.07
C LYS A 207 -6.69 -23.62 0.57
N LYS A 208 -6.32 -22.98 1.69
CA LYS A 208 -7.12 -21.94 2.34
C LYS A 208 -7.35 -20.74 1.43
N LEU A 209 -6.32 -20.33 0.69
CA LEU A 209 -6.41 -19.21 -0.25
C LEU A 209 -7.34 -19.53 -1.44
N ILE A 210 -7.21 -20.71 -2.05
CA ILE A 210 -8.11 -21.18 -3.13
C ILE A 210 -9.56 -21.22 -2.63
N LYS A 211 -9.80 -21.78 -1.43
CA LYS A 211 -11.14 -21.82 -0.83
C LYS A 211 -11.70 -20.41 -0.63
N LYS A 212 -10.89 -19.46 -0.16
CA LYS A 212 -11.30 -18.06 0.03
C LYS A 212 -11.69 -17.41 -1.29
N HIS A 213 -10.88 -17.52 -2.34
CA HIS A 213 -11.22 -17.00 -3.67
C HIS A 213 -12.50 -17.63 -4.24
N TYR A 214 -12.65 -18.95 -4.14
CA TYR A 214 -13.86 -19.62 -4.59
C TYR A 214 -15.12 -19.11 -3.85
N LEU A 215 -15.06 -18.99 -2.53
CA LEU A 215 -16.17 -18.46 -1.73
C LEU A 215 -16.44 -16.98 -2.04
N PHE A 216 -15.41 -16.19 -2.32
CA PHE A 216 -15.57 -14.80 -2.76
C PHE A 216 -16.37 -14.72 -4.07
N TYR A 217 -15.96 -15.48 -5.09
CA TYR A 217 -16.68 -15.49 -6.36
C TYR A 217 -18.12 -15.99 -6.21
N LYS A 218 -18.34 -17.02 -5.40
CA LYS A 218 -19.66 -17.60 -5.18
C LYS A 218 -20.59 -16.70 -4.38
N ASN A 219 -20.13 -16.18 -3.23
CA ASN A 219 -20.97 -15.52 -2.25
C ASN A 219 -20.97 -13.98 -2.39
N VAL A 220 -19.83 -13.38 -2.75
CA VAL A 220 -19.70 -11.92 -2.89
C VAL A 220 -20.07 -11.48 -4.31
N LEU A 221 -19.56 -12.18 -5.33
CA LEU A 221 -19.89 -11.89 -6.74
C LEU A 221 -21.11 -12.66 -7.25
N ASN A 222 -21.80 -13.43 -6.39
CA ASN A 222 -23.00 -14.19 -6.71
C ASN A 222 -22.86 -15.07 -7.97
N GLN A 223 -21.66 -15.60 -8.22
CA GLN A 223 -21.40 -16.46 -9.37
C GLN A 223 -21.95 -17.86 -9.11
N ASN A 224 -22.51 -18.49 -10.15
CA ASN A 224 -22.87 -19.90 -10.07
C ASN A 224 -21.63 -20.80 -9.91
N LEU A 225 -21.85 -22.09 -9.64
CA LEU A 225 -20.79 -23.06 -9.38
C LEU A 225 -19.72 -23.09 -10.49
N PHE A 226 -20.14 -23.25 -11.75
CA PHE A 226 -19.23 -23.35 -12.89
C PHE A 226 -18.40 -22.07 -13.08
N LYS A 227 -19.05 -20.91 -12.98
CA LYS A 227 -18.39 -19.62 -13.13
C LYS A 227 -17.42 -19.36 -11.98
N SER A 228 -17.78 -19.73 -10.75
CA SER A 228 -16.89 -19.60 -9.59
C SER A 228 -15.63 -20.47 -9.72
N ILE A 229 -15.79 -21.70 -10.21
CA ILE A 229 -14.65 -22.60 -10.50
C ILE A 229 -13.77 -22.00 -11.60
N TYR A 230 -14.37 -21.55 -12.71
CA TYR A 230 -13.63 -20.91 -13.80
C TYR A 230 -12.85 -19.68 -13.32
N SER A 231 -13.48 -18.78 -12.57
CA SER A 231 -12.86 -17.58 -12.01
C SER A 231 -11.70 -17.92 -11.07
N THR A 232 -11.89 -18.91 -10.19
CA THR A 232 -10.83 -19.40 -9.28
C THR A 232 -9.64 -19.96 -10.05
N THR A 233 -9.89 -20.76 -11.09
CA THR A 233 -8.83 -21.33 -11.94
C THR A 233 -8.10 -20.23 -12.71
N LYS A 234 -8.82 -19.27 -13.29
CA LYS A 234 -8.24 -18.13 -14.02
C LYS A 234 -7.38 -17.25 -13.11
N TRP A 235 -7.85 -16.95 -11.89
CA TRP A 235 -7.09 -16.27 -10.86
C TRP A 235 -5.79 -17.01 -10.54
N GLY A 236 -5.87 -18.32 -10.29
CA GLY A 236 -4.71 -19.16 -9.95
C GLY A 236 -3.66 -19.21 -11.06
N ILE A 237 -4.09 -19.42 -12.31
CA ILE A 237 -3.21 -19.43 -13.48
C ILE A 237 -2.54 -18.07 -13.68
N THR A 238 -3.31 -16.98 -13.59
CA THR A 238 -2.78 -15.62 -13.75
C THR A 238 -1.77 -15.29 -12.65
N GLY A 239 -2.07 -15.65 -11.40
CA GLY A 239 -1.16 -15.51 -10.27
C GLY A 239 0.14 -16.28 -10.49
N PHE A 240 0.06 -17.53 -10.95
CA PHE A 240 1.24 -18.33 -11.28
C PHE A 240 2.12 -17.64 -12.32
N PHE A 241 1.56 -17.18 -13.44
CA PHE A 241 2.36 -16.48 -14.46
C PHE A 241 2.93 -15.15 -13.97
N LYS A 242 2.24 -14.41 -13.09
CA LYS A 242 2.75 -13.14 -12.50
C LYS A 242 4.02 -13.34 -11.68
N TYR A 243 4.20 -14.49 -11.03
CA TYR A 243 5.35 -14.77 -10.16
C TYR A 243 6.43 -15.65 -10.81
N TYR A 244 6.08 -16.51 -11.77
CA TYR A 244 7.01 -17.48 -12.37
C TYR A 244 7.48 -17.13 -13.79
N SER A 245 6.86 -16.14 -14.45
CA SER A 245 7.41 -15.63 -15.72
C SER A 245 8.60 -14.72 -15.40
N LYS A 246 9.82 -15.26 -15.55
CA LYS A 246 11.07 -14.50 -15.47
C LYS A 246 11.10 -13.38 -16.50
#